data_AF-A0A1C4YF76-F1
#
_entry.id   AF-A0A1C4YF76-F1
#
_cell.length_a   1.000
_cell.length_b   1.000
_cell.length_c   1.000
_cell.angle_alpha   90.00
_cell.angle_beta   90.00
_cell.angle_gamma   90.00
#
_symmetry.space_group_name_H-M   'P 1'
#
loop_
_entity.id
_entity.type
_entity.pdbx_description
1 polymer ?
#
loop_
_entity_poly.entity_id
_entity_poly.type
_entity_poly.pdbx_seq_one_letter_code
_entity_poly.pdbx_strand_id
1 'polypeptide(L)'
;MSVRNQRSSYGALPYTPLLPWQVRERRFKLVGLGRRGLEPDHVYAFLDRVAVDMAAVYAALAASRREAASAVEALRRQQSGRADRGSEA
;
A
#
# COMPACT_ATOMS: atom_id res chain seq x y z
N MET A 1 -18.34 -30.28 -15.45
CA MET A 1 -18.33 -29.32 -14.33
C MET A 1 -17.12 -28.41 -14.46
N SER A 2 -17.26 -27.25 -15.09
CA SER A 2 -16.16 -26.29 -15.25
C SER A 2 -16.34 -25.16 -14.25
N VAL A 3 -15.57 -25.19 -13.18
CA VAL A 3 -15.44 -24.07 -12.23
C VAL A 3 -14.65 -22.99 -12.95
N ARG A 4 -15.37 -22.17 -13.73
CA ARG A 4 -14.79 -21.00 -14.39
C ARG A 4 -14.48 -20.01 -13.27
N ASN A 5 -13.20 -19.95 -12.90
CA ASN A 5 -12.62 -19.01 -11.97
C ASN A 5 -12.92 -17.57 -12.45
N GLN A 6 -14.07 -17.05 -12.03
CA GLN A 6 -14.42 -15.64 -12.14
C GLN A 6 -13.55 -14.88 -11.14
N ARG A 7 -12.25 -14.73 -11.45
CA ARG A 7 -11.50 -13.60 -10.91
C ARG A 7 -12.21 -12.38 -11.44
N SER A 8 -13.03 -11.79 -10.57
CA SER A 8 -13.67 -10.52 -10.84
C SER A 8 -12.58 -9.52 -11.18
N SER A 9 -12.41 -9.29 -12.48
CA SER A 9 -11.62 -8.21 -13.05
C SER A 9 -12.37 -6.92 -12.76
N TYR A 10 -12.43 -6.51 -11.49
CA TYR A 10 -12.55 -5.10 -11.19
C TYR A 10 -11.29 -4.49 -11.76
N GLY A 11 -11.38 -3.99 -12.99
CA GLY A 11 -10.32 -3.22 -13.62
C GLY A 11 -9.92 -2.17 -12.59
N ALA A 12 -8.73 -2.33 -12.03
CA ALA A 12 -8.18 -1.36 -11.13
C ALA A 12 -7.98 -0.10 -11.97
N LEU A 13 -8.96 0.81 -11.90
CA LEU A 13 -8.67 2.21 -12.12
C LEU A 13 -7.38 2.50 -11.35
N PRO A 14 -6.42 3.23 -11.92
CA PRO A 14 -5.16 3.52 -11.24
C PRO A 14 -5.49 4.22 -9.92
N TYR A 15 -5.59 3.42 -8.86
CA TYR A 15 -5.83 3.88 -7.52
C TYR A 15 -4.51 4.47 -7.10
N THR A 16 -4.41 5.80 -7.20
CA THR A 16 -3.28 6.52 -6.65
C THR A 16 -3.46 6.49 -5.14
N PRO A 17 -2.64 5.75 -4.38
CA PRO A 17 -2.81 5.65 -2.94
C PRO A 17 -2.59 7.04 -2.33
N LEU A 18 -3.46 7.43 -1.40
CA LEU A 18 -3.28 8.64 -0.61
C LEU A 18 -1.99 8.54 0.21
N LEU A 19 -1.13 9.55 0.10
CA LEU A 19 0.10 9.62 0.89
C LEU A 19 -0.20 10.22 2.28
N PRO A 20 0.55 9.82 3.33
CA PRO A 20 0.34 10.32 4.68
C PRO A 20 0.32 11.85 4.79
N TRP A 21 1.24 12.53 4.10
CA TRP A 21 1.31 14.00 4.11
C TRP A 21 0.08 14.66 3.45
N GLN A 22 -0.50 14.02 2.43
CA GLN A 22 -1.71 14.50 1.76
C GLN A 22 -2.94 14.44 2.69
N VAL A 23 -2.95 13.49 3.62
CA VAL A 23 -3.99 13.39 4.66
C VAL A 23 -3.82 14.51 5.69
N ARG A 24 -2.58 14.78 6.14
CA ARG A 24 -2.29 15.87 7.10
C ARG A 24 -2.63 17.25 6.55
N GLU A 25 -2.33 17.48 5.28
CA GLU A 25 -2.49 18.78 4.65
C GLU A 25 -3.91 19.02 4.13
N ARG A 26 -4.79 18.03 4.21
CA ARG A 26 -6.16 18.16 3.71
C ARG A 26 -6.93 19.18 4.53
N ARG A 27 -7.43 20.22 3.86
CA ARG A 27 -8.33 21.23 4.45
C ARG A 27 -9.76 21.03 4.00
N PHE A 28 -10.69 21.14 4.93
CA PHE A 28 -12.12 21.07 4.65
C PHE A 28 -12.75 22.46 4.74
N LYS A 29 -13.80 22.69 3.94
CA LYS A 29 -14.60 23.91 4.04
C LYS A 29 -15.44 23.83 5.31
N LEU A 30 -15.51 24.94 6.05
CA LEU A 30 -16.45 25.09 7.15
C LEU A 30 -17.89 25.00 6.61
N VAL A 31 -18.78 24.43 7.41
CA VAL A 31 -20.21 24.40 7.08
C VAL A 31 -20.79 25.82 7.12
N GLY A 32 -21.72 26.12 6.22
CA GLY A 32 -22.40 27.42 6.19
C GLY A 32 -23.34 27.64 7.39
N LEU A 33 -23.75 28.89 7.61
CA LEU A 33 -24.67 29.27 8.69
C LEU A 33 -25.92 28.38 8.71
N GLY A 34 -26.31 27.93 9.90
CA GLY A 34 -27.49 27.09 10.13
C GLY A 34 -27.25 25.57 10.01
N ARG A 35 -26.04 25.12 9.69
CA ARG A 35 -25.66 23.70 9.66
C ARG A 35 -24.69 23.37 10.80
N ARG A 36 -24.88 22.22 11.45
CA ARG A 36 -23.90 21.68 12.41
C ARG A 36 -22.79 20.96 11.64
N GLY A 37 -21.55 21.38 11.87
CA GLY A 37 -20.33 20.75 11.34
C GLY A 37 -19.59 19.99 12.44
N LEU A 38 -18.56 19.25 12.03
CA LEU A 38 -17.59 18.70 12.97
C LEU A 38 -16.72 19.82 13.55
N GLU A 39 -16.26 19.64 14.77
CA GLU A 39 -15.29 20.53 15.42
C GLU A 39 -13.95 20.43 14.67
N PRO A 40 -13.44 21.52 14.08
CA PRO A 40 -12.27 21.48 13.21
C PRO A 40 -11.01 20.92 13.88
N ASP A 41 -10.75 21.27 15.13
CA ASP A 41 -9.51 20.87 15.82
C ASP A 41 -9.48 19.35 16.05
N HIS A 42 -10.62 18.77 16.42
CA HIS A 42 -10.79 17.33 16.58
C HIS A 42 -10.63 16.60 15.24
N VAL A 43 -11.12 17.16 14.13
CA VAL A 43 -10.91 16.60 12.80
C VAL A 43 -9.43 16.61 12.43
N TYR A 44 -8.72 17.72 12.66
CA TYR A 44 -7.31 17.80 12.32
C TYR A 44 -6.43 16.93 13.22
N ALA A 45 -6.74 16.82 14.52
CA ALA A 45 -6.08 15.90 15.43
C ALA A 45 -6.28 14.43 15.02
N PHE A 46 -7.50 14.07 14.58
CA PHE A 46 -7.77 12.75 14.04
C PHE A 46 -6.98 12.48 12.75
N LEU A 47 -6.95 13.43 11.81
CA LEU A 47 -6.19 13.28 10.57
C LEU A 47 -4.69 13.15 10.80
N ASP A 48 -4.13 13.84 11.80
CA ASP A 48 -2.73 13.67 12.16
C ASP A 48 -2.43 12.24 12.63
N ARG A 49 -3.27 11.69 13.52
CA ARG A 49 -3.16 10.28 13.95
C ARG A 49 -3.30 9.32 12.77
N VAL A 50 -4.29 9.51 11.90
CA VAL A 50 -4.46 8.67 10.69
C VAL A 50 -3.22 8.72 9.83
N ALA A 51 -2.61 9.89 9.64
CA ALA A 51 -1.39 10.00 8.85
C ALA A 51 -0.19 9.30 9.51
N VAL A 52 -0.06 9.34 10.84
CA VAL A 52 0.94 8.55 11.56
C VAL A 52 0.74 7.04 11.29
N ASP A 53 -0.49 6.56 11.45
CA ASP A 53 -0.81 5.14 11.25
C ASP A 53 -0.56 4.71 9.80
N MET A 54 -0.94 5.54 8.83
CA MET A 54 -0.66 5.30 7.42
C MET A 54 0.85 5.23 7.13
N ALA A 55 1.65 6.11 7.75
CA ALA A 55 3.10 6.07 7.60
C ALA A 55 3.68 4.76 8.14
N ALA A 56 3.19 4.27 9.28
CA ALA A 56 3.60 3.00 9.85
C ALA A 56 3.23 1.81 8.93
N VAL A 57 2.02 1.78 8.39
CA VAL A 57 1.58 0.74 7.44
C VAL A 57 2.42 0.74 6.17
N TYR A 58 2.72 1.91 5.60
CA TYR A 58 3.53 2.01 4.38
C TYR A 58 4.99 1.62 4.64
N ALA A 59 5.54 1.93 5.81
CA ALA A 59 6.86 1.46 6.20
C ALA A 59 6.91 -0.07 6.32
N ALA A 60 5.92 -0.68 6.97
CA ALA A 60 5.81 -2.13 7.09
C ALA A 60 5.66 -2.81 5.71
N LEU A 61 4.85 -2.23 4.83
CA LEU A 61 4.70 -2.73 3.46
C LEU A 61 6.01 -2.63 2.66
N ALA A 62 6.74 -1.53 2.80
CA ALA A 62 8.04 -1.36 2.14
C ALA A 62 9.07 -2.38 2.66
N ALA A 63 9.07 -2.66 3.97
CA ALA A 63 9.91 -3.70 4.56
C ALA A 63 9.58 -5.09 4.00
N SER A 64 8.29 -5.47 4.00
CA SER A 64 7.84 -6.75 3.45
C SER A 64 8.21 -6.93 1.97
N ARG A 65 8.12 -5.87 1.16
CA ARG A 65 8.54 -5.92 -0.25
C ARG A 65 10.05 -6.11 -0.42
N ARG A 66 10.87 -5.52 0.46
CA ARG A 66 12.33 -5.71 0.44
C ARG A 66 12.69 -7.14 0.84
N GLU A 67 12.03 -7.70 1.85
CA GLU A 67 12.21 -9.10 2.25
C GLU A 67 11.86 -10.05 1.10
N ALA A 68 10.71 -9.83 0.46
CA ALA A 68 10.29 -10.62 -0.70
C ALA A 68 11.29 -10.51 -1.87
N ALA A 69 11.78 -9.31 -2.17
CA ALA A 69 12.79 -9.11 -3.21
C ALA A 69 14.09 -9.86 -2.88
N SER A 70 14.54 -9.82 -1.62
CA SER A 70 15.76 -10.52 -1.19
C SER A 70 15.64 -12.04 -1.30
N ALA A 71 14.45 -12.59 -0.99
CA ALA A 71 14.16 -14.01 -1.12
C ALA A 71 14.16 -14.45 -2.59
N VAL A 72 13.54 -13.65 -3.47
CA VAL A 72 13.54 -13.90 -4.92
C VAL A 72 14.96 -13.89 -5.50
N GLU A 73 15.80 -12.94 -5.08
CA GLU A 73 17.20 -12.87 -5.52
C GLU A 73 18.04 -14.04 -5.02
N ALA A 74 17.82 -14.50 -3.77
CA ALA A 74 18.49 -15.68 -3.24
C ALA A 74 18.14 -16.93 -4.05
N LEU A 75 16.85 -17.10 -4.38
CA LEU A 75 16.37 -18.20 -5.21
C LEU A 75 17.00 -18.15 -6.62
N ARG A 76 17.06 -16.97 -7.22
CA ARG A 76 17.68 -16.78 -8.54
C ARG A 76 19.15 -17.19 -8.54
N ARG A 77 19.94 -16.76 -7.55
CA ARG A 77 21.35 -17.15 -7.42
C ARG A 77 21.53 -18.67 -7.30
N GLN A 78 20.68 -19.34 -6.53
CA GLN A 78 20.71 -20.79 -6.38
C GLN A 78 20.40 -21.52 -7.70
N GLN A 79 19.44 -21.02 -8.48
CA GLN A 79 19.08 -21.61 -9.78
C GLN A 79 20.22 -21.47 -10.79
N SER A 80 20.89 -20.31 -10.86
CA SER A 80 22.03 -20.11 -11.75
C SER A 80 23.19 -21.06 -11.45
N GLY A 81 23.53 -21.27 -10.16
CA GLY A 81 24.59 -22.22 -9.78
C GLY A 81 24.22 -23.71 -9.96
N ARG A 82 22.93 -24.04 -10.18
CA ARG A 82 22.50 -25.38 -10.61
C ARG A 82 22.53 -25.54 -12.13
N ALA A 83 22.23 -24.49 -12.88
CA ALA A 83 22.29 -24.51 -14.34
C ALA A 83 23.74 -24.67 -14.84
N ASP A 84 24.68 -24.01 -14.18
CA ASP A 84 26.13 -24.13 -14.45
C ASP A 84 26.63 -25.57 -14.22
N ARG A 85 26.29 -26.17 -13.07
CA ARG A 85 26.62 -27.58 -12.76
C ARG A 85 25.88 -28.63 -13.58
N GLY A 86 24.72 -28.30 -14.13
CA GLY A 86 23.94 -29.19 -15.00
C GLY A 86 24.39 -29.17 -16.46
N SER A 87 25.22 -28.21 -16.85
CA SER A 87 25.78 -28.08 -18.21
C SER A 87 27.13 -28.80 -18.38
N GLU A 88 27.68 -29.36 -17.30
CA GLU A 88 28.99 -30.05 -17.26
C GLU A 88 28.87 -31.59 -17.25
N ALA A 89 27.65 -32.14 -17.41
CA ALA A 89 27.34 -33.56 -17.49
C ALA A 89 26.70 -33.91 -18.84
#